data_AF-A0A6J6HYR1-F1
#
_entry.id   AF-A0A6J6HYR1-F1
#
_cell.length_a   1.000
_cell.length_b   1.000
_cell.length_c   1.000
_cell.angle_alpha   90.00
_cell.angle_beta   90.00
_cell.angle_gamma   90.00
#
_symmetry.space_group_name_H-M   'P 1'
#
loop_
_entity.id
_entity.type
_entity.pdbx_description
1 polymer ?
#
loop_
_entity_poly.entity_id
_entity_poly.type
_entity_poly.pdbx_seq_one_letter_code
_entity_poly.pdbx_strand_id
1 'polypeptide(L)' 'MAKLQNNSMAMVATVSLVGLFASAIGLFDPNTCIDVQTEGWTSCENIAREREIGSWILFSLSLIGFTVSIVRRKRKK' A
#
# COMPACT_ATOMS: atom_id res chain seq x y z
N MET A 1 5.91 -35.82 8.46
CA MET A 1 6.29 -34.42 8.71
C MET A 1 5.40 -33.51 7.87
N ALA A 2 4.71 -32.54 8.47
CA ALA A 2 3.94 -31.55 7.71
C ALA A 2 4.91 -30.61 6.98
N LYS A 3 4.80 -30.52 5.65
CA LYS A 3 5.62 -29.62 4.83
C LYS A 3 5.13 -28.19 5.05
N LEU A 4 5.75 -27.45 5.98
CA LEU A 4 5.53 -26.00 6.11
C LEU A 4 6.02 -25.32 4.83
N GLN A 5 5.08 -24.95 3.96
CA GLN A 5 5.39 -24.23 2.73
C GLN A 5 5.15 -22.73 2.97
N ASN A 6 6.21 -21.92 2.84
CA ASN A 6 6.14 -20.48 3.06
C ASN A 6 5.12 -19.82 2.11
N ASN A 7 4.25 -18.98 2.66
CA ASN A 7 3.23 -18.25 1.91
C ASN A 7 3.65 -16.78 1.80
N SER A 8 4.81 -16.53 1.17
CA SER A 8 5.40 -15.19 1.04
C SER A 8 4.43 -14.17 0.40
N MET A 9 3.56 -14.61 -0.51
CA MET A 9 2.53 -13.76 -1.10
C MET A 9 1.51 -13.25 -0.07
N ALA A 10 1.15 -14.06 0.93
CA ALA A 10 0.26 -13.65 1.99
C ALA A 10 0.95 -12.64 2.93
N MET A 11 2.25 -12.77 3.15
CA MET A 11 3.05 -11.81 3.91
C MET A 11 3.14 -10.46 3.20
N VAL A 12 3.40 -10.44 1.90
CA VAL A 12 3.40 -9.19 1.11
C VAL A 12 2.02 -8.54 1.11
N ALA A 13 0.95 -9.34 1.01
CA ALA A 13 -0.42 -8.84 1.03
C ALA A 13 -0.80 -8.16 2.35
N THR A 14 -0.35 -8.71 3.49
CA THR A 14 -0.64 -8.14 4.81
C THR A 14 0.20 -6.89 5.09
N VAL A 15 1.47 -6.87 4.74
CA VAL A 15 2.33 -5.68 4.91
C VAL A 15 1.82 -4.52 4.05
N SER A 16 1.46 -4.79 2.79
CA SER A 16 0.89 -3.76 1.91
C SER A 16 -0.48 -3.25 2.41
N LEU A 17 -1.31 -4.13 2.97
CA LEU A 17 -2.58 -3.74 3.59
C LEU A 17 -2.37 -2.79 4.78
N VAL A 18 -1.43 -3.10 5.67
CA VAL A 18 -1.09 -2.22 6.80
C VAL A 18 -0.54 -0.87 6.30
N GLY A 19 0.31 -0.89 5.28
CA GLY A 19 0.81 0.34 4.64
C GLY A 19 -0.32 1.19 4.05
N LEU A 20 -1.33 0.56 3.44
CA LEU A 20 -2.50 1.25 2.91
C LEU A 20 -3.32 1.90 4.03
N PHE A 21 -3.59 1.19 5.13
CA PHE A 21 -4.27 1.80 6.28
C PHE A 21 -3.46 2.96 6.87
N ALA A 22 -2.14 2.82 6.97
CA ALA A 22 -1.28 3.91 7.40
C ALA A 22 -1.34 5.11 6.45
N SER A 23 -1.43 4.89 5.14
CA SER A 23 -1.59 5.97 4.15
C SER A 23 -2.92 6.71 4.30
N ALA A 24 -4.00 6.01 4.69
CA ALA A 24 -5.32 6.61 4.89
C ALA A 24 -5.41 7.49 6.16
N ILE A 25 -4.55 7.25 7.15
CA ILE A 25 -4.51 8.02 8.40
C ILE A 25 -3.58 9.26 8.26
N GLY A 26 -2.80 9.35 7.17
CA GLY A 26 -1.87 10.46 6.96
C GLY A 26 -2.56 11.80 6.69
N LEU A 27 -2.20 12.82 7.48
CA LEU A 27 -2.64 14.23 7.49
C LEU A 27 -2.36 15.05 6.21
N PHE A 28 -2.31 14.45 5.02
CA PHE A 28 -2.07 15.16 3.77
C PHE A 28 -3.39 15.38 3.03
N ASP A 29 -4.16 16.37 3.49
CA ASP A 29 -5.34 16.84 2.74
C ASP A 29 -4.89 17.98 1.80
N PRO A 30 -5.00 17.79 0.46
CA PRO A 30 -4.63 18.82 -0.51
C PRO A 30 -5.41 20.12 -0.31
N ASN A 31 -6.60 20.07 0.29
CA ASN A 31 -7.42 21.24 0.57
C ASN A 31 -6.94 22.05 1.79
N THR A 32 -6.02 21.50 2.59
CA THR A 32 -5.45 22.14 3.78
C THR A 32 -3.99 22.57 3.60
N CYS A 33 -3.46 22.39 2.39
CA CYS A 33 -2.08 22.73 2.09
C CYS A 33 -1.89 24.25 2.08
N ILE A 34 -0.88 24.72 2.80
CA ILE A 34 -0.54 26.14 2.87
C ILE A 34 0.28 26.49 1.62
N ASP A 35 -0.16 27.50 0.87
CA ASP A 35 0.39 27.89 -0.44
C ASP A 35 1.80 28.52 -0.38
N VAL A 36 2.40 28.60 0.82
CA VAL A 36 3.76 29.12 1.02
C VAL A 36 4.78 28.00 0.84
N GLN A 37 5.15 27.75 -0.41
CA GLN A 37 6.26 26.86 -0.72
C GLN A 37 7.58 27.45 -0.21
N THR A 38 8.20 26.81 0.78
CA THR A 38 9.52 27.20 1.28
C THR A 38 10.58 26.80 0.26
N GLU A 39 11.55 27.69 -0.04
CA GLU A 39 12.64 27.37 -0.95
C GLU A 39 13.37 26.08 -0.53
N GLY A 40 13.54 25.15 -1.47
CA GLY A 40 14.16 23.84 -1.25
C GLY A 40 13.22 22.71 -0.81
N TRP A 41 11.93 22.97 -0.60
CA TRP A 41 10.92 21.94 -0.31
C TRP A 41 10.05 21.63 -1.53
N THR A 42 9.71 20.35 -1.70
CA THR A 42 8.77 19.90 -2.74
C THR A 42 7.37 20.46 -2.47
N SER A 43 6.61 20.74 -3.53
CA SER A 43 5.27 21.31 -3.39
C SER A 43 4.33 20.31 -2.71
N CYS A 44 3.37 20.83 -1.93
CA CYS A 44 2.38 19.99 -1.26
C CYS A 44 1.53 19.20 -2.28
N GLU A 45 1.24 19.79 -3.44
CA GLU A 45 0.55 19.13 -4.55
C GLU A 45 1.32 17.89 -5.04
N ASN A 46 2.65 18.00 -5.19
CA ASN A 46 3.48 16.88 -5.60
C ASN A 46 3.46 15.75 -4.56
N ILE A 47 3.55 16.09 -3.26
CA ILE A 47 3.49 15.10 -2.17
C ILE A 47 2.13 14.41 -2.14
N ALA A 48 1.04 15.18 -2.28
CA ALA A 48 -0.31 14.63 -2.31
C ALA A 48 -0.46 13.62 -3.45
N ARG A 49 0.03 13.98 -4.64
CA ARG A 49 0.03 13.11 -5.82
C ARG A 49 0.87 11.85 -5.62
N GLU A 50 2.07 11.96 -5.07
CA GLU A 50 2.94 10.81 -4.79
C GLU A 50 2.31 9.85 -3.76
N ARG A 51 1.65 10.39 -2.73
CA ARG A 51 0.91 9.59 -1.74
C ARG A 51 -0.28 8.87 -2.35
N GLU A 52 -1.05 9.56 -3.20
CA GLU A 52 -2.17 8.94 -3.91
C GLU A 52 -1.68 7.75 -4.73
N ILE A 53 -0.63 7.94 -5.54
CA ILE A 53 -0.01 6.87 -6.33
C ILE A 53 0.48 5.74 -5.42
N GLY A 54 1.19 6.07 -4.33
CA GLY A 54 1.66 5.08 -3.36
C GLY A 54 0.55 4.25 -2.74
N SER A 55 -0.58 4.89 -2.38
CA SER A 55 -1.75 4.21 -1.82
C SER A 55 -2.37 3.22 -2.82
N TRP A 56 -2.47 3.61 -4.10
CA TRP A 56 -2.95 2.74 -5.17
C TRP A 56 -2.04 1.53 -5.43
N ILE A 57 -0.73 1.73 -5.34
CA ILE A 57 0.25 0.64 -5.46
C ILE A 57 0.08 -0.35 -4.31
N LEU A 58 -0.01 0.15 -3.07
CA LEU A 58 -0.21 -0.69 -1.88
C LEU A 58 -1.54 -1.46 -1.95
N PHE A 59 -2.61 -0.81 -2.40
CA PHE A 59 -3.90 -1.45 -2.63
C PHE A 59 -3.78 -2.60 -3.62
N SER A 60 -3.16 -2.33 -4.78
CA SER A 60 -3.01 -3.30 -5.86
C SER A 60 -2.18 -4.50 -5.42
N LEU A 61 -1.07 -4.27 -4.70
CA LEU A 61 -0.22 -5.32 -4.15
C LEU A 61 -0.97 -6.19 -3.13
N SER A 62 -1.78 -5.58 -2.27
CA SER A 62 -2.59 -6.31 -1.31
C SER A 62 -3.62 -7.20 -2.01
N LEU A 63 -4.35 -6.66 -2.98
CA LEU A 63 -5.35 -7.37 -3.75
C LEU A 63 -4.75 -8.55 -4.53
N ILE A 64 -3.64 -8.32 -5.24
CA ILE A 64 -2.93 -9.37 -6.00
C ILE A 64 -2.36 -10.42 -5.05
N GLY A 65 -1.74 -10.01 -3.94
CA GLY A 65 -1.14 -10.93 -2.98
C GLY A 65 -2.17 -11.86 -2.33
N PHE A 66 -3.33 -11.33 -1.93
CA PHE A 66 -4.43 -12.14 -1.39
C PHE A 66 -5.06 -13.03 -2.44
N THR A 67 -5.38 -12.52 -3.64
CA THR A 67 -5.99 -13.32 -4.72
C THR A 67 -5.08 -14.49 -5.12
N VAL A 68 -3.79 -14.26 -5.34
CA VAL A 68 -2.82 -15.33 -5.66
C VAL A 68 -2.73 -16.34 -4.52
N SER A 69 -2.68 -15.89 -3.27
CA SER A 69 -2.61 -16.77 -2.10
C SER A 69 -3.84 -17.66 -1.97
N ILE A 70 -5.04 -17.09 -2.18
CA ILE A 70 -6.31 -17.82 -2.12
C ILE A 70 -6.41 -18.82 -3.28
N VAL A 71 -6.10 -18.42 -4.51
CA VAL A 71 -6.15 -19.31 -5.69
C VAL A 71 -5.17 -20.47 -5.53
N ARG A 72 -3.94 -20.21 -5.08
CA ARG A 72 -2.95 -21.27 -4.81
C ARG A 72 -3.40 -22.22 -3.71
N ARG A 73 -4.05 -21.70 -2.66
CA ARG A 73 -4.61 -22.54 -1.59
C ARG A 73 -5.75 -23.41 -2.09
N LYS A 74 -6.63 -22.89 -2.95
CA LYS A 74 -7.73 -23.66 -3.57
C LYS A 74 -7.23 -24.73 -4.54
N ARG A 75 -6.16 -24.47 -5.30
CA ARG A 75 -5.57 -25.46 -6.23
C ARG A 75 -4.74 -26.55 -5.56
N LYS A 76 -4.30 -26.34 -4.32
CA LYS A 76 -3.54 -27.32 -3.53
C LYS A 76 -4.41 -28.17 -2.59
N LYS A 77 -5.65 -27.75 -2.38
CA LYS A 77 -6.69 -28.59 -1.77
C LYS A 77 -7.29 -29.48 -2.85
#